data_AF-A0A1G6SX55-F1
#
_entry.id   AF-A0A1G6SX55-F1
#
_cell.length_a   1.000
_cell.length_b   1.000
_cell.length_c   1.000
_cell.angle_alpha   90.00
_cell.angle_beta   90.00
_cell.angle_gamma   90.00
#
_symmetry.space_group_name_H-M   'P 1'
#
loop_
_entity.id
_entity.type
_entity.pdbx_description
1 polymer ?
#
loop_
_entity_poly.entity_id
_entity_poly.type
_entity_poly.pdbx_seq_one_letter_code
_entity_poly.pdbx_strand_id
1 'polypeptide(L)'
;MDIAIFAVTQRTGSTLVQRLFNANKSTLVWGENGQSLVRFMGVHSQAARFSRAARNYRDDYLQTRDESIDISCMAPAENVVRRAVIASLREYLDTLYAPQPGMKIGFKEVTHPPMVVDYFKEAFPEAKTVFVSRHPVSTWRSVPDSWGQSIDNFANAWARNTRGYAERGKVYWMEDVLRDRQTQDEICDLAEITREDFDRVMKVNVNSTKRKDRKPQSDIDLIMDLCGDLIPAHIAEAVKL
;
A
#
# COMPACT_ATOMS: atom_id res chain seq x y z
N MET A 1 2.98 -14.01 -5.39
CA MET A 1 2.62 -13.21 -4.19
C MET A 1 1.31 -13.64 -3.59
N ASP A 2 1.25 -13.74 -2.26
CA ASP A 2 0.09 -14.18 -1.51
C ASP A 2 -0.51 -13.05 -0.64
N ILE A 3 0.31 -12.14 -0.13
CA ILE A 3 -0.12 -11.10 0.82
C ILE A 3 0.52 -9.74 0.47
N ALA A 4 -0.24 -8.66 0.56
CA ALA A 4 0.30 -7.31 0.56
C ALA A 4 -0.35 -6.47 1.66
N ILE A 5 0.47 -5.88 2.53
CA ILE A 5 0.06 -4.94 3.57
C ILE A 5 0.35 -3.53 3.07
N PHE A 6 -0.68 -2.74 2.84
CA PHE A 6 -0.58 -1.34 2.41
C PHE A 6 -1.00 -0.43 3.56
N ALA A 7 -0.06 0.35 4.08
CA ALA A 7 -0.35 1.34 5.09
C ALA A 7 -0.60 2.71 4.47
N VAL A 8 -1.51 3.50 5.06
CA VAL A 8 -1.81 4.86 4.55
C VAL A 8 -0.62 5.80 4.65
N THR A 9 0.28 5.59 5.61
CA THR A 9 1.56 6.27 5.78
C THR A 9 2.43 5.52 6.82
N GLN A 10 3.62 6.02 7.12
CA GLN A 10 4.44 5.52 8.23
C GLN A 10 3.72 5.70 9.58
N ARG A 11 4.20 5.01 10.64
CA ARG A 11 3.73 5.18 12.04
C ARG A 11 2.25 4.83 12.30
N THR A 12 1.66 4.06 11.40
CA THR A 12 0.28 3.53 11.46
C THR A 12 0.18 2.18 12.15
N GLY A 13 1.30 1.54 12.49
CA GLY A 13 1.32 0.21 13.10
C GLY A 13 1.37 -0.95 12.11
N SER A 14 1.59 -0.68 10.82
CA SER A 14 1.76 -1.73 9.78
C SER A 14 2.87 -2.74 10.08
N THR A 15 3.94 -2.37 10.78
CA THR A 15 4.96 -3.32 11.25
C THR A 15 4.43 -4.30 12.31
N LEU A 16 3.49 -3.89 13.16
CA LEU A 16 2.83 -4.81 14.09
C LEU A 16 1.97 -5.81 13.31
N VAL A 17 1.20 -5.34 12.32
CA VAL A 17 0.40 -6.22 11.44
C VAL A 17 1.31 -7.19 10.68
N GLN A 18 2.44 -6.72 10.13
CA GLN A 18 3.45 -7.58 9.51
C GLN A 18 3.95 -8.68 10.47
N ARG A 19 4.23 -8.33 11.73
CA ARG A 19 4.66 -9.30 12.75
C ARG A 19 3.58 -10.30 13.12
N LEU A 20 2.30 -9.90 13.10
CA LEU A 20 1.18 -10.82 13.30
C LEU A 20 1.11 -11.85 12.17
N PHE A 21 1.22 -11.42 10.90
CA PHE A 21 1.28 -12.34 9.77
C PHE A 21 2.50 -13.28 9.83
N ASN A 22 3.67 -12.76 10.22
CA ASN A 22 4.90 -13.55 10.37
C ASN A 22 4.90 -14.44 11.63
N ALA A 23 3.89 -14.38 12.49
CA ALA A 23 3.76 -15.33 13.58
C ALA A 23 3.31 -16.71 13.07
N ASN A 24 2.69 -16.78 11.88
CA ASN A 24 2.47 -18.03 11.18
C ASN A 24 3.79 -18.52 10.56
N LYS A 25 4.22 -19.73 10.94
CA LYS A 25 5.49 -20.33 10.49
C LYS A 25 5.53 -20.64 8.99
N SER A 26 4.39 -20.69 8.31
CA SER A 26 4.32 -20.88 6.85
C SER A 26 4.11 -19.57 6.09
N THR A 27 4.28 -18.41 6.72
CA THR A 27 4.08 -17.09 6.11
C THR A 27 5.29 -16.20 6.33
N LEU A 28 5.75 -15.54 5.27
CA LEU A 28 6.79 -14.51 5.33
C LEU A 28 6.35 -13.25 4.57
N VAL A 29 6.01 -12.23 5.34
CA VAL A 29 5.79 -10.86 4.87
C VAL A 29 7.06 -10.05 5.08
N TRP A 30 7.68 -9.68 3.97
CA TRP A 30 8.88 -8.86 3.90
C TRP A 30 8.60 -7.39 4.20
N GLY A 31 9.67 -6.61 4.39
CA GLY A 31 9.61 -5.17 4.60
C GLY A 31 9.25 -4.38 3.33
N GLU A 32 9.50 -3.07 3.41
CA GLU A 32 9.24 -2.09 2.35
C GLU A 32 10.11 -2.34 1.11
N ASN A 33 9.58 -2.02 -0.07
CA ASN A 33 10.27 -2.22 -1.34
C ASN A 33 10.58 -0.90 -2.06
N GLY A 34 10.58 0.21 -1.32
CA GLY A 34 11.05 1.50 -1.80
C GLY A 34 10.20 2.08 -2.94
N GLN A 35 8.89 1.80 -2.95
CA GLN A 35 7.98 2.22 -4.01
C GLN A 35 8.28 1.64 -5.39
N SER A 36 8.92 0.47 -5.47
CA SER A 36 9.26 -0.16 -6.74
C SER A 36 8.04 -0.33 -7.67
N LEU A 37 6.85 -0.62 -7.12
CA LEU A 37 5.62 -0.78 -7.92
C LEU A 37 5.19 0.54 -8.60
N VAL A 38 5.41 1.68 -7.96
CA VAL A 38 5.13 3.00 -8.56
C VAL A 38 5.99 3.21 -9.82
N ARG A 39 7.20 2.64 -9.85
CA ARG A 39 8.09 2.74 -11.02
C ARG A 39 7.53 1.98 -12.23
N PHE A 40 6.92 0.81 -12.02
CA PHE A 40 6.23 0.08 -13.09
C PHE A 40 5.04 0.88 -13.66
N MET A 41 4.31 1.60 -12.83
CA MET A 41 3.25 2.50 -13.31
C MET A 41 3.82 3.65 -14.15
N GLY A 42 4.98 4.18 -13.77
CA GLY A 42 5.72 5.15 -14.57
C GLY A 42 6.12 4.60 -15.95
N VAL A 43 6.58 3.34 -15.99
CA VAL A 43 6.89 2.63 -17.27
C VAL A 43 5.63 2.51 -18.12
N HIS A 44 4.50 2.06 -17.53
CA HIS A 44 3.23 1.98 -18.25
C HIS A 44 2.80 3.34 -18.81
N SER A 45 2.82 4.40 -17.99
CA SER A 45 2.41 5.74 -18.41
C SER A 45 3.23 6.25 -19.60
N GLN A 46 4.55 6.05 -19.56
CA GLN A 46 5.45 6.45 -20.64
C GLN A 46 5.21 5.65 -21.92
N ALA A 47 5.16 4.32 -21.83
CA ALA A 47 4.94 3.46 -23.00
C ALA A 47 3.53 3.64 -23.59
N ALA A 48 2.51 3.81 -22.76
CA ALA A 48 1.14 4.07 -23.20
C ALA A 48 1.00 5.43 -23.91
N ARG A 49 1.82 6.44 -23.54
CA ARG A 49 1.87 7.71 -24.28
C ARG A 49 2.28 7.49 -25.73
N PHE A 50 3.35 6.74 -25.97
CA PHE A 50 3.77 6.38 -27.33
C PHE A 50 2.73 5.52 -28.04
N SER A 51 2.16 4.53 -27.35
CA SER A 51 1.08 3.70 -27.90
C SER A 51 -0.11 4.51 -28.42
N ARG A 52 -0.54 5.53 -27.67
CA ARG A 52 -1.66 6.42 -28.05
C ARG A 52 -1.29 7.34 -29.20
N ALA A 53 -0.12 7.98 -29.15
CA ALA A 53 0.38 8.81 -30.23
C ALA A 53 0.56 8.01 -31.53
N ALA A 54 0.88 6.72 -31.41
CA ALA A 54 1.11 5.83 -32.53
C ALA A 54 -0.14 5.21 -33.16
N ARG A 55 -1.34 5.47 -32.63
CA ARG A 55 -2.53 4.69 -32.96
C ARG A 55 -2.79 4.60 -34.46
N ASN A 56 -2.99 5.74 -35.12
CA ASN A 56 -3.43 5.76 -36.51
C ASN A 56 -2.37 5.17 -37.44
N TYR A 57 -1.12 5.66 -37.37
CA TYR A 57 -0.08 5.17 -38.27
C TYR A 57 0.36 3.73 -37.98
N ARG A 58 0.27 3.25 -36.73
CA ARG A 58 0.44 1.82 -36.43
C ARG A 58 -0.62 1.01 -37.13
N ASP A 59 -1.89 1.39 -37.00
CA ASP A 59 -3.01 0.61 -37.54
C ASP A 59 -2.94 0.60 -39.07
N ASP A 60 -2.64 1.74 -39.69
CA ASP A 60 -2.40 1.86 -41.13
C ASP A 60 -1.22 0.98 -41.58
N TYR A 61 -0.06 1.09 -40.93
CA TYR A 61 1.13 0.31 -41.27
C TYR A 61 0.91 -1.20 -41.11
N LEU A 62 0.23 -1.64 -40.04
CA LEU A 62 -0.06 -3.06 -39.83
C LEU A 62 -1.02 -3.64 -40.87
N GLN A 63 -1.90 -2.82 -41.45
CA GLN A 63 -2.85 -3.22 -42.49
C GLN A 63 -2.21 -3.20 -43.88
N THR A 64 -1.47 -2.15 -44.23
CA THR A 64 -0.99 -1.93 -45.60
C THR A 64 0.44 -2.40 -45.84
N ARG A 65 1.28 -2.40 -44.78
CA ARG A 65 2.74 -2.54 -44.87
C ARG A 65 3.39 -1.51 -45.79
N ASP A 66 2.76 -0.34 -45.95
CA ASP A 66 3.28 0.76 -46.75
C ASP A 66 4.57 1.32 -46.13
N GLU A 67 5.67 1.25 -46.88
CA GLU A 67 7.00 1.70 -46.46
C GLU A 67 7.10 3.23 -46.32
N SER A 68 6.13 3.99 -46.84
CA SER A 68 6.06 5.46 -46.71
C SER A 68 5.54 5.94 -45.35
N ILE A 69 4.96 5.05 -44.52
CA ILE A 69 4.47 5.38 -43.19
C ILE A 69 5.65 5.49 -42.20
N ASP A 70 5.74 6.62 -41.48
CA ASP A 70 6.77 6.80 -40.45
C ASP A 70 6.52 5.86 -39.26
N ILE A 71 7.41 4.89 -39.09
CA ILE A 71 7.38 3.89 -38.02
C ILE A 71 8.37 4.17 -36.89
N SER A 72 9.06 5.31 -36.89
CA SER A 72 10.12 5.65 -35.92
C SER A 72 9.66 5.61 -34.46
N CYS A 73 8.40 5.96 -34.21
CA CYS A 73 7.77 5.95 -32.89
C CYS A 73 6.65 4.91 -32.76
N MET A 74 6.58 3.94 -33.68
CA MET A 74 5.55 2.91 -33.66
C MET A 74 5.68 2.08 -32.38
N ALA A 75 4.57 2.00 -31.64
CA ALA A 75 4.50 1.30 -30.37
C ALA A 75 3.32 0.32 -30.33
N PRO A 76 3.41 -0.78 -29.56
CA PRO A 76 2.29 -1.71 -29.39
C PRO A 76 1.03 -1.02 -28.87
N ALA A 77 -0.14 -1.61 -29.13
CA ALA A 77 -1.42 -1.11 -28.61
C ALA A 77 -1.43 -1.06 -27.07
N GLU A 78 -2.21 -0.13 -26.50
CA GLU A 78 -2.13 0.22 -25.08
C GLU A 78 -2.46 -0.97 -24.16
N ASN A 79 -3.40 -1.81 -24.55
CA ASN A 79 -3.70 -3.06 -23.85
C ASN A 79 -2.52 -4.05 -23.85
N VAL A 80 -1.72 -4.10 -24.92
CA VAL A 80 -0.49 -4.90 -24.98
C VAL A 80 0.55 -4.34 -24.02
N VAL A 81 0.72 -3.01 -23.99
CA VAL A 81 1.62 -2.33 -23.04
C VAL A 81 1.21 -2.64 -21.60
N ARG A 82 -0.07 -2.50 -21.25
CA ARG A 82 -0.56 -2.82 -19.91
C ARG A 82 -0.25 -4.26 -19.53
N ARG A 83 -0.58 -5.24 -20.39
CA ARG A 83 -0.28 -6.66 -20.13
C ARG A 83 1.21 -6.91 -19.93
N ALA A 84 2.07 -6.29 -20.73
CA ALA A 84 3.51 -6.41 -20.59
C ALA A 84 3.98 -5.90 -19.22
N VAL A 85 3.51 -4.72 -18.79
CA VAL A 85 3.88 -4.16 -17.48
C VAL A 85 3.37 -5.02 -16.32
N ILE A 86 2.14 -5.54 -16.40
CA ILE A 86 1.61 -6.44 -15.36
C ILE A 86 2.43 -7.74 -15.28
N ALA A 87 2.80 -8.32 -16.42
CA ALA A 87 3.66 -9.50 -16.47
C ALA A 87 5.06 -9.21 -15.89
N SER A 88 5.66 -8.06 -16.23
CA SER A 88 6.96 -7.65 -15.68
C SER A 88 6.91 -7.39 -14.17
N LEU A 89 5.83 -6.78 -13.67
CA LEU A 89 5.63 -6.59 -12.25
C LEU A 89 5.55 -7.92 -11.51
N ARG A 90 4.79 -8.87 -12.07
CA ARG A 90 4.67 -10.23 -11.51
C ARG A 90 6.02 -10.91 -11.42
N GLU A 91 6.76 -10.95 -12.52
CA GLU A 91 8.09 -11.57 -12.59
C GLU A 91 9.07 -10.92 -11.60
N TYR A 92 9.10 -9.59 -11.55
CA TYR A 92 9.94 -8.85 -10.61
C TYR A 92 9.65 -9.24 -9.17
N LEU A 93 8.37 -9.30 -8.78
CA LEU A 93 7.97 -9.64 -7.42
C LEU A 93 8.22 -11.12 -7.10
N ASP A 94 7.88 -12.04 -8.00
CA ASP A 94 8.09 -13.46 -7.78
C ASP A 94 9.61 -13.78 -7.67
N THR A 95 10.46 -13.13 -8.46
CA THR A 95 11.92 -13.27 -8.37
C THR A 95 12.51 -12.59 -7.13
N LEU A 96 12.11 -11.34 -6.83
CA LEU A 96 12.66 -10.57 -5.70
C LEU A 96 12.47 -11.28 -4.35
N TYR A 97 11.35 -11.98 -4.20
CA TYR A 97 10.97 -12.62 -2.94
C TYR A 97 10.95 -14.16 -3.03
N ALA A 98 11.59 -14.73 -4.04
CA ALA A 98 11.62 -16.17 -4.35
C ALA A 98 12.11 -17.15 -3.26
N PRO A 99 12.95 -16.83 -2.26
CA PRO A 99 13.76 -17.88 -1.64
C PRO A 99 13.12 -18.65 -0.46
N GLN A 100 11.80 -18.81 -0.35
CA GLN A 100 11.21 -19.67 0.70
C GLN A 100 10.17 -20.67 0.15
N PRO A 101 10.62 -21.83 -0.36
CA PRO A 101 9.73 -22.89 -0.82
C PRO A 101 8.71 -23.28 0.25
N GLY A 102 7.44 -23.37 -0.13
CA GLY A 102 6.35 -23.80 0.75
C GLY A 102 5.82 -22.72 1.71
N MET A 103 6.30 -21.48 1.62
CA MET A 103 5.76 -20.37 2.41
C MET A 103 4.85 -19.47 1.56
N LYS A 104 3.82 -18.91 2.21
CA LYS A 104 3.08 -17.75 1.68
C LYS A 104 3.98 -16.52 1.76
N ILE A 105 4.15 -15.83 0.65
CA ILE A 105 5.05 -14.68 0.51
C ILE A 105 4.26 -13.39 0.37
N GLY A 106 4.70 -12.36 1.09
CA GLY A 106 4.13 -11.03 0.94
C GLY A 106 5.11 -9.91 1.23
N PHE A 107 4.63 -8.68 1.15
CA PHE A 107 5.40 -7.49 1.55
C PHE A 107 4.52 -6.49 2.30
N LYS A 108 5.15 -5.57 3.02
CA LYS A 108 4.51 -4.42 3.65
C LYS A 108 5.06 -3.14 3.04
N GLU A 109 4.20 -2.21 2.64
CA GLU A 109 4.59 -0.90 2.14
C GLU A 109 3.76 0.22 2.79
N VAL A 110 4.38 1.38 3.01
CA VAL A 110 3.81 2.51 3.74
C VAL A 110 3.72 3.78 2.89
N THR A 111 4.26 3.75 1.67
CA THR A 111 4.34 4.92 0.79
C THR A 111 3.68 4.73 -0.58
N HIS A 112 3.10 3.57 -0.87
CA HIS A 112 2.38 3.36 -2.11
C HIS A 112 1.09 4.21 -2.18
N PRO A 113 0.78 4.85 -3.32
CA PRO A 113 -0.52 5.43 -3.56
C PRO A 113 -1.57 4.34 -3.90
N PRO A 114 -2.87 4.59 -3.69
CA PRO A 114 -3.93 3.61 -3.90
C PRO A 114 -3.95 2.96 -5.29
N MET A 115 -3.63 3.72 -6.33
CA MET A 115 -3.59 3.22 -7.71
C MET A 115 -2.58 2.08 -7.94
N VAL A 116 -1.57 1.91 -7.07
CA VAL A 116 -0.65 0.75 -7.12
C VAL A 116 -1.39 -0.56 -6.85
N VAL A 117 -2.40 -0.52 -5.99
CA VAL A 117 -3.17 -1.71 -5.59
C VAL A 117 -3.83 -2.37 -6.80
N ASP A 118 -4.27 -1.57 -7.77
CA ASP A 118 -4.95 -2.07 -8.97
C ASP A 118 -3.97 -2.87 -9.86
N TYR A 119 -2.73 -2.39 -10.02
CA TYR A 119 -1.68 -3.13 -10.74
C TYR A 119 -1.26 -4.38 -9.98
N PHE A 120 -1.19 -4.29 -8.65
CA PHE A 120 -0.87 -5.45 -7.81
C PHE A 120 -1.96 -6.53 -7.91
N LYS A 121 -3.24 -6.15 -7.82
CA LYS A 121 -4.38 -7.08 -7.96
C LYS A 121 -4.50 -7.67 -9.35
N GLU A 122 -4.15 -6.92 -10.41
CA GLU A 122 -4.07 -7.49 -11.76
C GLU A 122 -2.93 -8.52 -11.89
N ALA A 123 -1.78 -8.28 -11.26
CA ALA A 123 -0.66 -9.22 -11.28
C ALA A 123 -0.91 -10.46 -10.39
N PHE A 124 -1.60 -10.28 -9.27
CA PHE A 124 -1.84 -11.29 -8.23
C PHE A 124 -3.29 -11.22 -7.72
N PRO A 125 -4.27 -11.72 -8.50
CA PRO A 125 -5.69 -11.61 -8.18
C PRO A 125 -6.07 -12.29 -6.85
N GLU A 126 -5.45 -13.43 -6.56
CA GLU A 126 -5.70 -14.23 -5.36
C GLU A 126 -5.00 -13.70 -4.10
N ALA A 127 -4.15 -12.68 -4.22
CA ALA A 127 -3.42 -12.16 -3.07
C ALA A 127 -4.34 -11.45 -2.08
N LYS A 128 -4.17 -11.74 -0.79
CA LYS A 128 -4.81 -11.01 0.31
C LYS A 128 -4.22 -9.60 0.38
N THR A 129 -5.07 -8.59 0.37
CA THR A 129 -4.68 -7.18 0.54
C THR A 129 -5.17 -6.65 1.87
N VAL A 130 -4.27 -6.14 2.69
CA VAL A 130 -4.56 -5.62 4.03
C VAL A 130 -4.25 -4.13 4.06
N PHE A 131 -5.27 -3.31 4.24
CA PHE A 131 -5.11 -1.86 4.35
C PHE A 131 -5.02 -1.45 5.82
N VAL A 132 -3.99 -0.70 6.20
CA VAL A 132 -3.75 -0.31 7.60
C VAL A 132 -3.78 1.20 7.74
N SER A 133 -4.58 1.67 8.70
CA SER A 133 -4.65 3.08 9.09
C SER A 133 -4.56 3.24 10.60
N ARG A 134 -4.41 4.48 11.03
CA ARG A 134 -4.39 4.92 12.43
C ARG A 134 -4.85 6.37 12.44
N HIS A 135 -5.43 6.81 13.55
CA HIS A 135 -5.85 8.21 13.69
C HIS A 135 -4.72 9.17 13.26
N PRO A 136 -4.97 10.14 12.36
CA PRO A 136 -3.91 10.92 11.72
C PRO A 136 -3.14 11.78 12.72
N VAL A 137 -3.79 12.35 13.73
CA VAL A 137 -3.11 13.06 14.83
C VAL A 137 -2.17 12.15 15.63
N SER A 138 -2.62 10.95 16.00
CA SER A 138 -1.79 9.94 16.69
C SER A 138 -0.59 9.51 15.85
N THR A 139 -0.79 9.39 14.55
CA THR A 139 0.24 9.08 13.56
C THR A 139 1.26 10.21 13.46
N TRP A 140 0.80 11.46 13.30
CA TRP A 140 1.65 12.65 13.21
C TRP A 140 2.50 12.85 14.46
N ARG A 141 1.91 12.73 15.65
CA ARG A 141 2.64 12.77 16.94
C ARG A 141 3.72 11.69 17.04
N SER A 142 3.62 10.62 16.26
CA SER A 142 4.59 9.52 16.23
C SER A 142 5.68 9.70 15.15
N VAL A 143 5.61 10.73 14.31
CA VAL A 143 6.60 11.06 13.27
C VAL A 143 7.75 11.86 13.89
N PRO A 144 9.00 11.38 13.81
CA PRO A 144 10.16 12.13 14.29
C PRO A 144 10.39 13.41 13.50
N ASP A 145 10.74 14.50 14.19
CA ASP A 145 11.05 15.79 13.53
C ASP A 145 12.26 15.69 12.59
N SER A 146 13.20 14.78 12.89
CA SER A 146 14.39 14.53 12.07
C SER A 146 14.09 14.03 10.66
N TRP A 147 12.86 13.60 10.37
CA TRP A 147 12.45 13.19 9.03
C TRP A 147 12.10 14.38 8.13
N GLY A 148 11.97 15.59 8.68
CA GLY A 148 11.68 16.80 7.90
C GLY A 148 10.37 16.73 7.11
N GLN A 149 9.42 15.90 7.56
CA GLN A 149 8.14 15.74 6.89
C GLN A 149 7.30 17.01 7.05
N SER A 150 6.78 17.56 5.95
CA SER A 150 5.80 18.65 6.00
C SER A 150 4.44 18.13 6.43
N ILE A 151 3.74 18.92 7.26
CA ILE A 151 2.38 18.62 7.71
C ILE A 151 1.39 18.53 6.54
N ASP A 152 1.49 19.43 5.54
CA ASP A 152 0.66 19.38 4.34
C ASP A 152 0.87 18.07 3.57
N ASN A 153 2.12 17.68 3.36
CA ASN A 153 2.45 16.43 2.67
C ASN A 153 1.93 15.22 3.45
N PHE A 154 2.05 15.24 4.78
CA PHE A 154 1.50 14.19 5.64
C PHE A 154 -0.02 14.10 5.55
N ALA A 155 -0.74 15.20 5.77
CA ALA A 155 -2.21 15.22 5.82
C ALA A 155 -2.81 14.85 4.47
N ASN A 156 -2.29 15.41 3.37
CA ASN A 156 -2.75 15.07 2.02
C ASN A 156 -2.46 13.61 1.66
N ALA A 157 -1.27 13.09 1.99
CA ALA A 157 -0.95 11.68 1.72
C ALA A 157 -1.84 10.75 2.53
N TRP A 158 -2.03 11.03 3.83
CA TRP A 158 -2.91 10.25 4.69
C TRP A 158 -4.35 10.25 4.16
N ALA A 159 -4.92 11.42 3.86
CA ALA A 159 -6.31 11.53 3.39
C ALA A 159 -6.52 10.83 2.05
N ARG A 160 -5.62 11.07 1.07
CA ARG A 160 -5.66 10.41 -0.23
C ARG A 160 -5.58 8.88 -0.09
N ASN A 161 -4.64 8.40 0.72
CA ASN A 161 -4.39 6.97 0.83
C ASN A 161 -5.53 6.27 1.61
N THR A 162 -6.01 6.86 2.71
CA THR A 162 -7.17 6.34 3.47
C THR A 162 -8.39 6.22 2.59
N ARG A 163 -8.75 7.28 1.84
CA ARG A 163 -9.90 7.27 0.93
C ARG A 163 -9.75 6.20 -0.14
N GLY A 164 -8.63 6.20 -0.86
CA GLY A 164 -8.43 5.24 -1.96
C GLY A 164 -8.31 3.79 -1.50
N TYR A 165 -7.83 3.52 -0.28
CA TYR A 165 -7.85 2.16 0.28
C TYR A 165 -9.25 1.74 0.75
N ALA A 166 -10.03 2.64 1.34
CA ALA A 166 -11.41 2.36 1.74
C ALA A 166 -12.30 2.00 0.53
N GLU A 167 -12.06 2.61 -0.63
CA GLU A 167 -12.72 2.26 -1.90
C GLU A 167 -12.37 0.83 -2.40
N ARG A 168 -11.24 0.27 -1.95
CA ARG A 168 -10.70 -1.02 -2.41
C ARG A 168 -10.90 -2.15 -1.40
N GLY A 169 -11.28 -1.84 -0.17
CA GLY A 169 -11.57 -2.84 0.85
C GLY A 169 -11.54 -2.29 2.27
N LYS A 170 -11.68 -3.21 3.24
CA LYS A 170 -11.68 -2.86 4.67
C LYS A 170 -10.34 -2.27 5.09
N VAL A 171 -10.39 -1.11 5.75
CA VAL A 171 -9.24 -0.49 6.41
C VAL A 171 -9.21 -0.92 7.87
N TYR A 172 -8.13 -1.59 8.26
CA TYR A 172 -7.87 -1.98 9.64
C TYR A 172 -7.25 -0.81 10.39
N TRP A 173 -8.03 -0.22 11.29
CA TRP A 173 -7.58 0.86 12.16
C TRP A 173 -6.78 0.29 13.32
N MET A 174 -5.61 0.87 13.58
CA MET A 174 -4.74 0.39 14.64
C MET A 174 -5.42 0.47 16.01
N GLU A 175 -6.24 1.48 16.26
CA GLU A 175 -7.02 1.59 17.48
C GLU A 175 -7.95 0.39 17.70
N ASP A 176 -8.59 -0.13 16.64
CA ASP A 176 -9.44 -1.32 16.69
C ASP A 176 -8.59 -2.60 16.83
N VAL A 177 -7.51 -2.74 16.07
CA VAL A 177 -6.60 -3.91 16.20
C VAL A 177 -6.07 -4.04 17.64
N LEU A 178 -5.91 -2.92 18.37
CA LEU A 178 -5.46 -2.93 19.76
C LEU A 178 -6.57 -3.26 20.78
N ARG A 179 -7.85 -3.04 20.47
CA ARG A 179 -8.92 -3.00 21.48
C ARG A 179 -10.18 -3.80 21.13
N ASP A 180 -10.52 -3.86 19.86
CA ASP A 180 -11.74 -4.48 19.37
C ASP A 180 -11.54 -5.97 19.10
N ARG A 181 -12.31 -6.82 19.79
CA ARG A 181 -12.14 -8.26 19.72
C ARG A 181 -12.43 -8.82 18.33
N GLN A 182 -13.47 -8.30 17.67
CA GLN A 182 -13.87 -8.75 16.34
C GLN A 182 -12.75 -8.48 15.33
N THR A 183 -12.22 -7.26 15.30
CA THR A 183 -11.09 -6.88 14.43
C THR A 183 -9.86 -7.75 14.70
N GLN A 184 -9.60 -8.08 15.96
CA GLN A 184 -8.51 -8.98 16.30
C GLN A 184 -8.74 -10.42 15.80
N ASP A 185 -9.96 -10.96 15.91
CA ASP A 185 -10.30 -12.30 15.41
C ASP A 185 -10.16 -12.33 13.87
N GLU A 186 -10.63 -11.30 13.15
CA GLU A 186 -10.44 -11.18 11.70
C GLU A 186 -8.96 -11.13 11.28
N ILE A 187 -8.11 -10.40 12.03
CA ILE A 187 -6.66 -10.40 11.76
C ILE A 187 -6.05 -11.78 12.01
N CYS A 188 -6.51 -12.52 13.03
CA CYS A 188 -6.07 -13.90 13.27
C CYS A 188 -6.42 -14.79 12.07
N ASP A 189 -7.64 -14.68 11.55
CA ASP A 189 -8.11 -15.45 10.40
C ASP A 189 -7.33 -15.10 9.12
N LEU A 190 -7.08 -13.81 8.87
CA LEU A 190 -6.32 -13.36 7.71
C LEU A 190 -4.86 -13.82 7.76
N ALA A 191 -4.23 -13.72 8.93
CA ALA A 191 -2.86 -14.15 9.18
C ALA A 191 -2.72 -15.68 9.37
N GLU A 192 -3.84 -16.38 9.55
CA GLU A 192 -3.90 -17.81 9.84
C GLU A 192 -3.08 -18.16 11.10
N ILE A 193 -3.33 -17.42 12.18
CA ILE A 193 -2.67 -17.61 13.48
C ILE A 193 -3.69 -17.87 14.57
N THR A 194 -3.24 -18.47 15.67
CA THR A 194 -4.09 -18.65 16.85
C THR A 194 -4.20 -17.37 17.66
N ARG A 195 -5.18 -17.31 18.56
CA ARG A 195 -5.27 -16.25 19.57
C ARG A 195 -4.03 -16.18 20.45
N GLU A 196 -3.44 -17.32 20.79
CA GLU A 196 -2.21 -17.37 21.59
C GLU A 196 -1.03 -16.72 20.85
N ASP A 197 -0.90 -16.98 19.55
CA ASP A 197 0.12 -16.33 18.71
C ASP A 197 -0.08 -14.81 18.66
N PHE A 198 -1.32 -14.36 18.49
CA PHE A 198 -1.68 -12.94 18.51
C PHE A 198 -1.25 -12.30 19.83
N ASP A 199 -1.66 -12.86 20.96
CA ASP A 199 -1.36 -12.33 22.29
C ASP A 199 0.14 -12.33 22.57
N ARG A 200 0.87 -13.34 22.09
CA ARG A 200 2.34 -13.41 22.19
C ARG A 200 3.00 -12.26 21.43
N VAL A 201 2.58 -11.98 20.20
CA VAL A 201 3.12 -10.86 19.40
C VAL A 201 2.83 -9.51 20.05
N MET A 202 1.62 -9.34 20.58
CA MET A 202 1.15 -8.12 21.23
C MET A 202 1.91 -7.76 22.52
N LYS A 203 2.39 -8.77 23.26
CA LYS A 203 3.19 -8.56 24.48
C LYS A 203 4.59 -8.00 24.21
N VAL A 204 5.11 -8.14 23.00
CA VAL A 204 6.47 -7.69 22.66
C VAL A 204 6.45 -6.21 22.27
N ASN A 205 6.99 -5.38 23.15
CA ASN A 205 7.20 -3.96 22.89
C ASN A 205 8.47 -3.75 22.05
N VAL A 206 8.31 -3.39 20.78
CA VAL A 206 9.44 -3.07 19.87
C VAL A 206 9.45 -1.57 19.63
N ASN A 207 10.47 -0.89 20.16
CA ASN A 207 10.78 0.52 19.87
C ASN A 207 9.54 1.44 19.83
N SER A 208 8.72 1.42 20.88
CA SER A 208 7.69 2.43 21.03
C SER A 208 8.38 3.80 21.15
N THR A 209 8.03 4.75 20.27
CA THR A 209 8.55 6.11 20.40
C THR A 209 8.09 6.66 21.75
N LYS A 210 9.01 6.75 22.72
CA LYS A 210 8.70 7.24 24.06
C LYS A 210 8.42 8.75 24.09
N ARG A 211 8.73 9.46 23.01
CA ARG A 211 8.54 10.90 22.88
C ARG A 211 7.15 11.20 22.32
N LYS A 212 6.30 11.73 23.20
CA LYS A 212 5.15 12.56 22.81
C LYS A 212 5.68 13.99 22.63
N ASP A 213 6.50 14.23 21.61
CA ASP A 213 6.84 15.61 21.28
C ASP A 213 5.52 16.32 20.93
N ARG A 214 5.23 17.43 21.61
CA ARG A 214 4.01 18.19 21.36
C ARG A 214 4.13 18.81 19.97
N LYS A 215 3.42 18.25 18.99
CA LYS A 215 3.24 18.88 17.69
C LYS A 215 2.42 20.17 17.83
N PRO A 216 2.66 21.20 17.01
CA PRO A 216 1.88 22.43 17.01
C PRO A 216 0.37 22.20 16.92
N GLN A 217 -0.42 23.04 17.58
CA GLN A 217 -1.89 22.96 17.48
C GLN A 217 -2.36 23.23 16.05
N SER A 218 -1.71 24.14 15.34
CA SER A 218 -1.96 24.42 13.92
C SER A 218 -1.86 23.16 13.04
N ASP A 219 -0.93 22.25 13.35
CA ASP A 219 -0.81 20.99 12.62
C ASP A 219 -2.01 20.08 12.88
N ILE A 220 -2.47 20.04 14.14
CA ILE A 220 -3.64 19.25 14.55
C ILE A 220 -4.88 19.80 13.87
N ASP A 221 -5.06 21.11 13.83
CA ASP A 221 -6.19 21.77 13.20
C ASP A 221 -6.22 21.47 11.69
N LEU A 222 -5.08 21.59 11.00
CA LEU A 222 -4.96 21.23 9.58
C LEU A 222 -5.23 19.75 9.31
N ILE A 223 -4.75 18.85 10.17
CA ILE A 223 -5.07 17.42 10.07
C ILE A 223 -6.57 17.21 10.19
N MET A 224 -7.22 17.82 11.17
CA MET A 224 -8.66 17.62 11.38
C MET A 224 -9.50 18.20 10.25
N ASP A 225 -9.08 19.33 9.67
CA ASP A 225 -9.72 19.93 8.49
C ASP A 225 -9.64 19.00 7.26
N LEU A 226 -8.46 18.45 6.97
CA LEU A 226 -8.25 17.64 5.77
C LEU A 226 -8.62 16.16 5.90
N CYS A 227 -8.63 15.63 7.12
CA CYS A 227 -8.74 14.19 7.38
C CYS A 227 -9.94 13.81 8.24
N GLY A 228 -10.58 14.76 8.92
CA GLY A 228 -11.55 14.49 9.99
C GLY A 228 -12.78 13.70 9.53
N ASP A 229 -13.27 13.97 8.32
CA ASP A 229 -14.41 13.30 7.70
C ASP A 229 -14.14 11.83 7.35
N LEU A 230 -12.87 11.45 7.22
CA LEU A 230 -12.44 10.08 6.90
C LEU A 230 -12.24 9.20 8.16
N ILE A 231 -12.33 9.78 9.36
CA ILE A 231 -12.14 9.05 10.61
C ILE A 231 -13.49 8.46 11.06
N PRO A 232 -13.60 7.14 11.25
CA PRO A 232 -14.81 6.55 11.81
C PRO A 232 -15.13 7.14 13.18
N ALA A 233 -16.41 7.35 13.48
CA ALA A 233 -16.85 8.01 14.71
C ALA A 233 -16.26 7.36 15.97
N HIS A 234 -16.26 6.02 16.04
CA HIS A 234 -15.72 5.28 17.18
C HIS A 234 -14.20 5.45 17.35
N ILE A 235 -13.46 5.69 16.26
CA ILE A 235 -12.03 5.99 16.29
C ILE A 235 -11.78 7.41 16.77
N ALA A 236 -12.58 8.39 16.33
CA ALA A 236 -12.46 9.78 16.73
C ALA A 236 -12.66 9.96 18.25
N GLU A 237 -13.55 9.18 18.85
CA GLU A 237 -13.79 9.18 20.30
C GLU A 237 -12.63 8.56 21.09
N ALA A 238 -12.01 7.50 20.56
CA ALA A 238 -10.95 6.76 21.23
C ALA A 238 -9.65 7.56 21.47
N VAL A 239 -9.46 8.67 20.75
CA VAL A 239 -8.25 9.53 20.79
C VAL A 239 -8.44 10.78 21.65
N LYS A 240 -9.65 11.04 22.17
CA LYS A 240 -9.92 12.13 23.12
C LYS A 240 -9.41 11.84 24.56
N LEU A 241 -8.75 10.71 24.79
CA LEU A 241 -8.15 10.25 26.06
C LEU A 241 -6.61 10.29 25.99
#